data_AF-A0A1H3EMT2-F1
#
_entry.id   AF-A0A1H3EMT2-F1
#
_cell.length_a   1.000
_cell.length_b   1.000
_cell.length_c   1.000
_cell.angle_alpha   90.00
_cell.angle_beta   90.00
_cell.angle_gamma   90.00
#
_symmetry.space_group_name_H-M   'P 1'
#
loop_
_entity.id
_entity.type
_entity.pdbx_description
1 polymer ?
#
loop_
_entity_poly.entity_id
_entity_poly.type
_entity_poly.pdbx_seq_one_letter_code
_entity_poly.pdbx_strand_id
1 'polypeptide(L)'
;MSLSRNERRALNRSNQSQPRYLAQVPRAAWPAHNQPSLIEVWRSRHYLVQVFDEAEGVQRLSVCRTSHNGDSWVDQITWDELMQCKRECGRGDRDALEVYPADRDVVNVANMRHLWLPPAPVPFAWRKR
;
A
#
# COMPACT_ATOMS: atom_id res chain seq x y z
N MET A 1 -8.87 -14.44 -4.80
CA MET A 1 -10.22 -14.84 -4.36
C MET A 1 -11.16 -14.50 -5.50
N SER A 2 -11.94 -15.44 -6.01
CA SER A 2 -12.87 -15.12 -7.10
C SER A 2 -14.06 -14.34 -6.55
N LEU A 3 -14.38 -13.21 -7.18
CA LEU A 3 -15.55 -12.38 -6.81
C LEU A 3 -16.67 -12.58 -7.83
N SER A 4 -17.89 -12.79 -7.32
CA SER A 4 -19.09 -12.81 -8.16
C SER A 4 -19.30 -11.46 -8.87
N ARG A 5 -20.12 -11.47 -9.92
CA ARG A 5 -20.46 -10.25 -10.67
C ARG A 5 -21.11 -9.18 -9.79
N ASN A 6 -21.94 -9.59 -8.83
CA ASN A 6 -22.63 -8.67 -7.92
C ASN A 6 -21.67 -8.07 -6.89
N GLU A 7 -20.76 -8.86 -6.33
CA GLU A 7 -19.70 -8.38 -5.42
C GLU A 7 -18.77 -7.39 -6.13
N ARG A 8 -18.35 -7.68 -7.37
CA ARG A 8 -17.55 -6.72 -8.17
C ARG A 8 -18.27 -5.40 -8.40
N ARG A 9 -19.57 -5.43 -8.72
CA ARG A 9 -20.37 -4.20 -8.90
C ARG A 9 -20.49 -3.42 -7.59
N ALA A 10 -20.71 -4.11 -6.46
CA ALA A 10 -20.76 -3.47 -5.16
C ALA A 10 -19.41 -2.84 -4.77
N LEU A 11 -18.31 -3.56 -4.97
CA LEU A 11 -16.95 -3.08 -4.76
C LEU A 11 -16.65 -1.85 -5.62
N ASN A 12 -16.99 -1.90 -6.92
CA ASN A 12 -16.80 -0.76 -7.81
C ASN A 12 -17.59 0.46 -7.33
N ARG A 13 -18.85 0.31 -6.91
CA ARG A 13 -19.63 1.43 -6.34
C ARG A 13 -18.99 1.97 -5.05
N SER A 14 -18.54 1.08 -4.16
CA SER A 14 -17.83 1.47 -2.93
C SER A 14 -16.55 2.24 -3.23
N ASN A 15 -15.78 1.81 -4.23
CA ASN A 15 -14.56 2.52 -4.63
C ASN A 15 -14.90 3.89 -5.23
N GLN A 16 -15.95 3.99 -6.05
CA GLN A 16 -16.35 5.26 -6.67
C GLN A 16 -16.80 6.31 -5.64
N SER A 17 -17.27 5.91 -4.45
CA SER A 17 -17.62 6.84 -3.37
C SER A 17 -16.42 7.30 -2.54
N GLN A 18 -15.23 6.73 -2.73
CA GLN A 18 -14.01 7.18 -2.05
C GLN A 18 -13.38 8.40 -2.74
N PRO A 19 -12.61 9.22 -2.00
CA PRO A 19 -11.85 10.33 -2.57
C PRO A 19 -10.83 9.87 -3.62
N ARG A 20 -10.40 10.81 -4.48
CA ARG A 20 -9.34 10.56 -5.48
C ARG A 20 -7.95 10.45 -4.85
N TYR A 21 -7.72 11.12 -3.74
CA TYR A 21 -6.51 11.09 -2.93
C TYR A 21 -6.69 10.12 -1.74
N LEU A 22 -5.59 9.64 -1.17
CA LEU A 22 -5.58 8.82 0.03
C LEU A 22 -6.08 9.64 1.23
N ALA A 23 -7.14 9.14 1.86
CA ALA A 23 -7.61 9.63 3.15
C ALA A 23 -7.39 8.55 4.21
N GLN A 24 -7.03 8.98 5.42
CA GLN A 24 -6.84 8.05 6.53
C GLN A 24 -8.17 7.43 6.92
N VAL A 25 -8.19 6.10 7.06
CA VAL A 25 -9.35 5.33 7.51
C VAL A 25 -9.35 5.34 9.04
N PRO A 26 -10.44 5.81 9.69
CA PRO A 26 -10.54 5.80 11.15
C PRO A 26 -10.31 4.40 11.72
N ARG A 27 -9.57 4.31 12.83
CA ARG A 27 -9.24 3.02 13.48
C ARG A 27 -10.48 2.19 13.85
N ALA A 28 -11.59 2.84 14.18
CA ALA A 28 -12.86 2.16 14.46
C ALA A 28 -13.46 1.41 13.26
N ALA A 29 -13.04 1.75 12.03
CA ALA A 29 -13.49 1.09 10.80
C ALA A 29 -12.56 -0.05 10.36
N TRP A 30 -11.50 -0.35 11.12
CA TRP A 30 -10.56 -1.40 10.78
C TRP A 30 -11.13 -2.80 11.13
N PRO A 31 -10.71 -3.86 10.42
CA PRO A 31 -11.03 -5.22 10.82
C PRO A 31 -10.52 -5.52 12.24
N ALA A 32 -11.33 -6.27 13.01
CA ALA A 32 -11.00 -6.67 14.37
C ALA A 32 -9.68 -7.47 14.46
N HIS A 33 -9.41 -8.29 13.45
CA HIS A 33 -8.15 -9.00 13.30
C HIS A 33 -7.20 -8.15 12.45
N ASN A 34 -6.29 -7.43 13.10
CA ASN A 34 -5.19 -6.73 12.45
C ASN A 34 -3.86 -7.17 13.07
N GLN A 35 -2.78 -7.02 12.31
CA GLN A 35 -1.44 -7.27 12.83
C GLN A 35 -1.10 -6.16 13.85
N PRO A 36 -0.45 -6.49 14.99
CA PRO A 36 -0.11 -5.50 16.01
C PRO A 36 0.73 -4.32 15.48
N SER A 37 1.57 -4.57 14.46
CA SER A 37 2.38 -3.55 13.81
C SER A 37 1.60 -2.62 12.88
N LEU A 38 0.32 -2.86 12.58
CA LEU A 38 -0.48 -1.97 11.74
C LEU A 38 -0.81 -0.67 12.48
N ILE A 39 -0.19 0.43 12.05
CA ILE A 39 -0.32 1.74 12.69
C ILE A 39 -1.25 2.69 11.93
N GLU A 40 -1.38 2.55 10.61
CA GLU A 40 -2.30 3.37 9.81
C GLU A 40 -2.88 2.61 8.61
N VAL A 41 -4.09 3.00 8.21
CA VAL A 41 -4.72 2.54 6.96
C VAL A 41 -5.19 3.78 6.21
N TRP A 42 -4.86 3.84 4.92
CA TRP A 42 -5.26 4.91 4.02
C TRP A 42 -5.98 4.32 2.82
N ARG A 43 -7.04 5.00 2.38
CA ARG A 43 -7.84 4.53 1.24
C ARG A 43 -8.20 5.69 0.33
N SER A 44 -8.11 5.42 -0.97
CA SER A 44 -8.70 6.21 -2.03
C SER A 44 -9.58 5.31 -2.89
N ARG A 45 -10.19 5.88 -3.92
CA ARG A 45 -10.92 5.08 -4.92
C ARG A 45 -10.01 4.14 -5.70
N HIS A 46 -8.70 4.38 -5.74
CA HIS A 46 -7.74 3.64 -6.55
C HIS A 46 -6.80 2.76 -5.71
N TYR A 47 -6.49 3.16 -4.48
CA TYR A 47 -5.47 2.52 -3.66
C TYR A 47 -5.93 2.26 -2.23
N LEU A 48 -5.44 1.16 -1.67
CA LEU A 48 -5.40 0.89 -0.25
C LEU A 48 -3.92 0.86 0.16
N VAL A 49 -3.57 1.63 1.19
CA VAL A 49 -2.24 1.64 1.79
C VAL A 49 -2.34 1.27 3.25
N GLN A 50 -1.56 0.29 3.66
CA GLN A 50 -1.41 -0.11 5.06
C GLN A 50 0.01 0.23 5.51
N VAL A 51 0.11 0.94 6.63
CA VAL A 51 1.40 1.35 7.21
C VAL A 51 1.66 0.50 8.43
N PHE A 52 2.80 -0.19 8.41
CA PHE A 52 3.27 -1.03 9.51
C PHE A 52 4.50 -0.39 10.15
N ASP A 53 4.60 -0.52 11.46
CA ASP A 53 5.81 -0.26 12.23
C ASP A 53 6.58 -1.58 12.40
N GLU A 54 7.69 -1.70 11.68
CA GLU A 54 8.51 -2.90 11.62
C GLU A 54 9.70 -2.78 12.58
N ALA A 55 10.52 -3.83 12.64
CA ALA A 55 11.71 -3.83 13.46
C ALA A 55 12.65 -2.64 13.13
N GLU A 56 13.40 -2.21 14.14
CA GLU A 56 14.44 -1.16 14.01
C GLU A 56 13.91 0.20 13.52
N GLY A 57 12.63 0.50 13.77
CA GLY A 57 12.01 1.79 13.40
C GLY A 57 11.79 1.96 11.90
N VAL A 58 11.87 0.87 11.13
CA VAL A 58 11.52 0.84 9.72
C VAL A 58 10.00 0.87 9.60
N GLN A 59 9.47 1.72 8.72
CA GLN A 59 8.05 1.65 8.37
C GLN A 59 7.89 0.91 7.05
N ARG A 60 6.84 0.09 6.93
CA ARG A 60 6.46 -0.54 5.67
C ARG A 60 5.11 -0.03 5.20
N LEU A 61 5.08 0.53 3.99
CA LEU A 61 3.86 0.83 3.25
C LEU A 61 3.55 -0.35 2.33
N SER A 62 2.42 -1.02 2.56
CA SER A 62 1.89 -2.02 1.65
C SER A 62 0.80 -1.40 0.80
N VAL A 63 1.00 -1.38 -0.52
CA VAL A 63 0.14 -0.70 -1.49
C VAL A 63 -0.50 -1.72 -2.41
N CYS A 64 -1.82 -1.66 -2.56
CA CYS A 64 -2.54 -2.44 -3.57
C CYS A 64 -3.62 -1.58 -4.25
N ARG A 65 -4.02 -1.97 -5.46
CA ARG A 65 -5.18 -1.35 -6.11
C ARG A 65 -6.46 -1.84 -5.43
N THR A 66 -7.46 -0.97 -5.35
CA THR A 66 -8.79 -1.31 -4.83
C THR A 66 -9.71 -1.94 -5.88
N SER A 67 -9.29 -1.97 -7.14
CA SER A 67 -10.03 -2.62 -8.23
C SER A 67 -9.69 -4.11 -8.30
N HIS A 68 -10.69 -4.92 -8.65
CA HIS A 68 -10.58 -6.37 -8.81
C HIS A 68 -11.07 -6.78 -10.20
N ASN A 69 -10.30 -7.58 -10.94
CA ASN A 69 -10.66 -7.98 -12.32
C ASN A 69 -11.67 -9.15 -12.36
N GLY A 70 -11.75 -9.95 -11.30
CA GLY A 70 -12.55 -11.18 -11.25
C GLY A 70 -11.86 -12.24 -10.43
N ASP A 71 -10.54 -12.35 -10.61
CA ASP A 71 -9.72 -13.40 -10.05
C ASP A 71 -8.72 -12.87 -9.01
N SER A 72 -8.18 -11.67 -9.29
CA SER A 72 -7.23 -10.98 -8.44
C SER A 72 -7.50 -9.48 -8.35
N TRP A 73 -6.88 -8.84 -7.37
CA TRP A 73 -6.68 -7.39 -7.40
C TRP A 73 -5.92 -6.99 -8.66
N VAL A 74 -6.20 -5.81 -9.20
CA VAL A 74 -5.49 -5.32 -10.39
C VAL A 74 -4.05 -4.99 -10.02
N ASP A 75 -3.10 -5.46 -10.84
CA ASP A 75 -1.66 -5.25 -10.65
C ASP A 75 -1.16 -3.95 -11.32
N GLN A 76 0.15 -3.84 -11.54
CA GLN A 76 0.83 -2.82 -12.35
C GLN A 76 0.71 -1.43 -11.72
N ILE A 77 1.08 -1.32 -10.44
CA ILE A 77 1.25 -0.02 -9.78
C ILE A 77 2.57 0.58 -10.26
N THR A 78 2.51 1.75 -10.88
CA THR A 78 3.68 2.41 -11.46
C THR A 78 4.51 3.11 -10.37
N TRP A 79 5.74 3.47 -10.73
CA TRP A 79 6.61 4.24 -9.84
C TRP A 79 5.98 5.60 -9.44
N ASP A 80 5.36 6.32 -10.38
CA ASP A 80 4.70 7.60 -10.11
C ASP A 80 3.52 7.43 -9.12
N GLU A 81 2.75 6.36 -9.27
CA GLU A 81 1.64 6.02 -8.37
C GLU A 81 2.16 5.66 -6.96
N LEU A 82 3.27 4.93 -6.86
CA LEU A 82 3.92 4.64 -5.57
C LEU A 82 4.43 5.92 -4.90
N MET A 83 5.05 6.82 -5.68
CA MET A 83 5.50 8.12 -5.18
C MET A 83 4.33 9.00 -4.74
N GLN A 84 3.21 8.99 -5.46
CA GLN A 84 1.97 9.65 -5.03
C GLN A 84 1.49 9.07 -3.70
N CYS A 85 1.33 7.75 -3.60
CA CYS A 85 0.85 7.10 -2.38
C CYS A 85 1.71 7.45 -1.16
N LYS A 86 3.04 7.36 -1.32
CA LYS A 86 4.01 7.74 -0.28
C LYS A 86 3.84 9.20 0.17
N ARG A 87 3.69 10.14 -0.77
CA ARG A 87 3.50 11.56 -0.47
C ARG A 87 2.17 11.83 0.24
N GLU A 88 1.08 11.23 -0.24
CA GLU A 88 -0.26 11.44 0.34
C GLU A 88 -0.39 10.80 1.73
N CYS A 89 0.34 9.72 2.01
CA CYS A 89 0.51 9.22 3.37
C CYS A 89 1.38 10.16 4.23
N GLY A 90 1.95 11.26 3.73
CA GLY A 90 2.78 12.17 4.52
C GLY A 90 4.24 11.69 4.69
N ARG A 91 4.74 10.84 3.80
CA ARG A 91 6.14 10.36 3.79
C ARG A 91 6.91 10.83 2.58
N GLY A 92 6.50 11.95 1.98
CA GLY A 92 7.08 12.47 0.74
C GLY A 92 8.56 12.86 0.84
N ASP A 93 9.01 13.17 2.04
CA ASP A 93 10.35 13.61 2.43
C ASP A 93 11.29 12.46 2.81
N ARG A 94 10.75 11.27 3.12
CA ARG A 94 11.54 10.10 3.52
C ARG A 94 12.07 9.35 2.32
N ASP A 95 13.12 8.55 2.46
CA ASP A 95 13.47 7.57 1.44
C ASP A 95 12.54 6.36 1.49
N ALA A 96 12.42 5.67 0.37
CA ALA A 96 11.67 4.42 0.27
C ALA A 96 12.44 3.43 -0.59
N LEU A 97 12.49 2.18 -0.17
CA LEU A 97 13.20 1.09 -0.83
C LEU A 97 12.20 -0.03 -1.16
N GLU A 98 12.36 -0.65 -2.33
CA GLU A 98 11.72 -1.92 -2.64
C GLU A 98 12.76 -3.03 -2.51
N VAL A 99 12.44 -4.05 -1.72
CA VAL A 99 13.31 -5.21 -1.52
C VAL A 99 12.93 -6.28 -2.54
N TYR A 100 13.89 -6.68 -3.35
CA TYR A 100 13.79 -7.84 -4.23
C TYR A 100 14.48 -9.01 -3.50
N PRO A 101 13.72 -9.95 -2.93
CA PRO A 101 14.28 -11.01 -2.11
C PRO A 101 15.11 -11.99 -2.95
N ALA A 102 15.98 -12.76 -2.29
CA ALA A 102 16.61 -13.92 -2.93
C ALA A 102 15.53 -14.92 -3.37
N ASP A 103 15.78 -15.67 -4.45
CA ASP A 103 14.78 -16.55 -5.07
C ASP A 103 14.12 -17.53 -4.08
N ARG A 104 14.89 -18.05 -3.12
CA ARG A 104 14.39 -18.98 -2.08
C ARG A 104 13.36 -18.35 -1.13
N ASP A 105 13.38 -17.02 -1.02
CA ASP A 105 12.56 -16.23 -0.11
C ASP A 105 11.42 -15.53 -0.88
N VAL A 106 11.26 -15.80 -2.19
CA VAL A 106 10.20 -15.23 -3.01
C VAL A 106 8.84 -15.82 -2.62
N VAL A 107 7.95 -14.95 -2.14
CA VAL A 107 6.55 -15.26 -1.90
C VAL A 107 5.69 -14.33 -2.78
N ASN A 108 5.14 -14.86 -3.86
CA ASN A 108 4.30 -14.10 -4.80
C ASN A 108 2.86 -14.61 -4.77
N VAL A 109 2.08 -14.11 -3.81
CA VAL A 109 0.69 -14.56 -3.57
C VAL A 109 -0.36 -13.46 -3.74
N ALA A 110 0.05 -12.21 -3.92
CA ALA A 110 -0.86 -11.07 -4.07
C ALA A 110 -0.22 -9.93 -4.87
N ASN A 111 -1.05 -9.20 -5.63
CA ASN A 111 -0.64 -8.02 -6.39
C ASN A 111 -0.52 -6.81 -5.44
N MET A 112 0.60 -6.76 -4.72
CA MET A 112 0.95 -5.73 -3.75
C MET A 112 2.38 -5.26 -3.95
N ARG A 113 2.63 -3.96 -3.73
CA ARG A 113 3.97 -3.38 -3.68
C ARG A 113 4.30 -2.97 -2.25
N HIS A 114 5.56 -3.09 -1.87
CA HIS A 114 6.03 -2.76 -0.53
C HIS A 114 7.12 -1.70 -0.59
N LEU A 115 6.85 -0.55 0.01
CA LEU A 115 7.86 0.48 0.24
C LEU A 115 8.35 0.36 1.68
N TRP A 116 9.64 0.13 1.85
CA TRP A 116 10.31 0.12 3.15
C TRP A 116 10.97 1.47 3.37
N LEU A 117 10.65 2.11 4.49
CA LEU A 117 11.08 3.47 4.83
C LEU A 117 12.02 3.38 6.03
N PRO A 118 13.35 3.43 5.80
CA PRO A 118 14.32 3.44 6.88
C PRO A 118 14.11 4.63 7.82
N PRO A 119 14.55 4.53 9.09
CA PRO A 119 14.43 5.63 10.05
C PRO A 119 15.34 6.83 9.74
N ALA A 120 16.39 6.61 8.94
CA ALA A 120 17.36 7.63 8.53
C ALA A 120 17.51 7.67 7.00
N PRO A 121 17.99 8.79 6.43
CA PRO A 121 18.28 8.87 5.00
C PRO A 121 19.25 7.78 4.53
N VAL A 122 18.93 7.17 3.39
CA VAL A 122 19.74 6.12 2.77
C VAL A 122 21.06 6.71 2.27
N PRO A 123 22.22 6.18 2.68
CA PRO A 123 23.52 6.80 2.43
C PRO A 123 23.98 6.68 0.97
N PHE A 124 23.52 5.66 0.24
CA PHE A 124 23.86 5.44 -1.17
C PHE A 124 22.85 6.05 -2.15
N ALA A 125 21.81 6.73 -1.66
CA ALA A 125 20.84 7.39 -2.52
C ALA A 125 21.44 8.66 -3.14
N TRP A 126 21.18 8.87 -4.42
CA TRP A 126 21.57 10.11 -5.09
C TRP A 126 20.83 11.31 -4.50
N ARG A 127 21.57 12.39 -4.21
CA ARG A 127 21.04 13.64 -3.67
C ARG A 127 21.32 14.77 -4.63
N LYS A 128 20.37 15.69 -4.74
CA LYS A 128 20.61 17.00 -5.33
C LYS A 128 21.58 17.73 -4.40
N ARG A 129 22.74 18.12 -4.93
CA ARG A 129 23.67 19.02 -4.25
C ARG A 129 23.13 20.44 -4.28
#